data_AF-A0A4S8JQE8-F1
#
_entry.id   AF-A0A4S8JQE8-F1
#
_cell.length_a   1.000
_cell.length_b   1.000
_cell.length_c   1.000
_cell.angle_alpha   90.00
_cell.angle_beta   90.00
_cell.angle_gamma   90.00
#
_symmetry.space_group_name_H-M   'P 1'
#
loop_
_entity.id
_entity.type
_entity.pdbx_description
1 polymer ?
#
loop_
_entity_poly.entity_id
_entity_poly.type
_entity_poly.pdbx_seq_one_letter_code
_entity_poly.pdbx_strand_id
1 'polypeptide(L)'
;MVEHRFFFNKEALVIKGPKKSHALRMFMLAAVMICGVYICSVCLTQLGIQSRPRKLKMEIMEAPCKNPAIPYYEIPYVHYPEPNTYSRDECACTPVRFFSIVSMQRSGSGWFETLLNSHVNISSNGEIFSSKERRGNISAIIRALDKVYNLDWYSSAAKNDCTAAVGLKWMLNQGLMENHVKVAEYFSRRGVSLIFLFRRNLLRRLVSQLANDHDRNTKQLNGTHKAHVHSTNEANILARYKPRINTSELISTLRHTHKFVTDAMGYFRNTRHIVLYYEDLVQNRTKLMDVLEFLRVPPRKLVSRHVKIHTRPLPKLVENWDDVYRSLEGTEYRSFLNANYDL
;
A
#
# COMPACT_ATOMS: atom_id res chain seq x y z
N MET A 1 -65.48 -75.06 71.63
CA MET A 1 -66.91 -74.76 71.87
C MET A 1 -66.96 -73.57 72.82
N VAL A 2 -67.80 -72.56 72.54
CA VAL A 2 -68.08 -71.37 73.39
C VAL A 2 -66.96 -70.30 73.36
N GLU A 3 -67.18 -69.20 72.61
CA GLU A 3 -67.39 -67.79 73.07
C GLU A 3 -66.07 -66.99 73.08
N HIS A 4 -65.98 -65.67 72.89
CA HIS A 4 -66.92 -64.57 73.11
C HIS A 4 -66.42 -63.30 72.35
N ARG A 5 -67.37 -62.45 71.90
CA ARG A 5 -67.36 -60.97 71.78
C ARG A 5 -66.08 -60.22 71.34
N PHE A 6 -66.23 -59.25 70.41
CA PHE A 6 -66.23 -57.80 70.75
C PHE A 6 -66.68 -56.93 69.56
N PHE A 7 -67.30 -55.80 69.90
CA PHE A 7 -68.03 -54.86 69.04
C PHE A 7 -67.15 -53.94 68.17
N PHE A 8 -67.78 -53.45 67.10
CA PHE A 8 -67.36 -52.51 66.06
C PHE A 8 -66.42 -51.36 66.45
N ASN A 9 -65.43 -51.07 65.60
CA ASN A 9 -65.35 -49.77 64.93
C ASN A 9 -64.60 -49.83 63.58
N LYS A 10 -65.19 -49.17 62.57
CA LYS A 10 -64.63 -48.92 61.24
C LYS A 10 -63.46 -47.95 61.35
N GLU A 11 -62.35 -48.19 60.65
CA GLU A 11 -61.70 -47.21 59.76
C GLU A 11 -60.81 -47.94 58.74
N ALA A 12 -61.07 -47.68 57.46
CA ALA A 12 -60.32 -48.19 56.32
C ALA A 12 -59.25 -47.17 55.92
N LEU A 13 -57.97 -47.53 56.04
CA LEU A 13 -56.86 -46.68 55.59
C LEU A 13 -56.39 -47.14 54.20
N VAL A 14 -57.05 -46.59 53.17
CA VAL A 14 -56.64 -46.71 51.76
C VAL A 14 -55.51 -45.71 51.48
N ILE A 15 -54.29 -46.23 51.31
CA ILE A 15 -53.12 -45.46 50.90
C ILE A 15 -53.25 -45.16 49.39
N LYS A 16 -53.54 -43.89 49.03
CA LYS A 16 -53.53 -43.39 47.64
C LYS A 16 -52.10 -43.01 47.22
N GLY A 17 -51.68 -43.45 46.03
CA GLY A 17 -50.40 -43.11 45.42
C GLY A 17 -50.23 -41.60 45.10
N PRO A 18 -48.99 -41.14 44.84
CA PRO A 18 -48.68 -39.71 44.71
C PRO A 18 -49.27 -39.12 43.44
N LYS A 19 -50.05 -38.04 43.59
CA LYS A 19 -50.58 -37.24 42.48
C LYS A 19 -49.43 -36.53 41.76
N LYS A 20 -49.26 -36.76 40.45
CA LYS A 20 -48.35 -35.98 39.59
C LYS A 20 -48.73 -34.50 39.69
N SER A 21 -47.86 -33.69 40.26
CA SER A 21 -48.12 -32.28 40.53
C SER A 21 -48.22 -31.49 39.21
N HIS A 22 -49.44 -31.04 38.88
CA HIS A 22 -49.69 -30.07 37.80
C HIS A 22 -48.85 -28.80 37.97
N ALA A 23 -48.50 -28.42 39.21
CA ALA A 23 -47.68 -27.26 39.48
C ALA A 23 -46.25 -27.39 38.90
N LEU A 24 -45.67 -28.60 38.90
CA LEU A 24 -44.34 -28.82 38.33
C LEU A 24 -44.32 -28.66 36.80
N ARG A 25 -45.40 -29.10 36.12
CA ARG A 25 -45.56 -28.90 34.68
C ARG A 25 -45.77 -27.43 34.33
N MET A 26 -46.57 -26.71 35.14
CA MET A 26 -46.78 -25.27 34.94
C MET A 26 -45.50 -24.48 35.19
N PHE A 27 -44.68 -24.88 36.17
CA PHE A 27 -43.39 -24.25 36.45
C PHE A 27 -42.37 -24.47 35.31
N MET A 28 -42.30 -25.70 34.79
CA MET A 28 -41.47 -26.00 33.61
C MET A 28 -41.89 -25.20 32.38
N LEU A 29 -43.20 -25.07 32.13
CA LEU A 29 -43.72 -24.26 31.03
C LEU A 29 -43.39 -22.77 31.20
N ALA A 30 -43.51 -22.24 32.42
CA ALA A 30 -43.13 -20.86 32.72
C ALA A 30 -41.62 -20.64 32.50
N ALA A 31 -40.77 -21.58 32.95
CA ALA A 31 -39.33 -21.50 32.75
C ALA A 31 -38.93 -21.53 31.27
N VAL A 32 -39.57 -22.38 30.46
CA VAL A 32 -39.33 -22.42 29.00
C VAL A 32 -39.76 -21.11 28.32
N MET A 33 -40.90 -20.54 28.72
CA MET A 33 -41.37 -19.27 28.19
C MET A 33 -40.42 -18.11 28.56
N ILE A 34 -39.94 -18.06 29.81
CA ILE A 34 -38.99 -17.04 30.26
C ILE A 34 -37.65 -17.19 29.53
N CYS A 35 -37.13 -18.41 29.39
CA CYS A 35 -35.92 -18.67 28.62
C CYS A 35 -36.10 -18.31 27.14
N GLY A 36 -37.26 -18.60 26.55
CA GLY A 36 -37.59 -18.24 25.17
C GLY A 36 -37.61 -16.72 24.97
N VAL A 37 -38.25 -15.97 25.88
CA VAL A 37 -38.26 -14.50 25.85
C VAL A 37 -36.87 -13.93 26.06
N TYR A 38 -36.07 -14.50 26.96
CA TYR A 38 -34.70 -14.05 27.20
C TYR A 38 -33.80 -14.29 25.98
N ILE A 39 -33.85 -15.48 25.37
CA ILE A 39 -33.11 -15.80 24.14
C ILE A 39 -33.58 -14.90 23.00
N CYS A 40 -34.88 -14.69 22.85
CA CYS A 40 -35.42 -13.79 21.82
C CYS A 40 -34.97 -12.34 22.03
N SER A 41 -34.91 -11.86 23.28
CA SER A 41 -34.39 -10.54 23.64
C SER A 41 -32.89 -10.40 23.35
N VAL A 42 -32.08 -11.42 23.64
CA VAL A 42 -30.65 -11.45 23.29
C VAL A 42 -30.44 -11.51 21.77
N CYS A 43 -31.25 -12.28 21.04
CA CYS A 43 -31.21 -12.31 19.58
C CYS A 43 -31.67 -10.97 18.96
N LEU A 44 -32.69 -10.31 19.52
CA LEU A 44 -33.15 -8.98 19.09
C LEU A 44 -32.13 -7.88 19.39
N THR A 45 -31.37 -7.98 20.49
CA THR A 45 -30.27 -7.06 20.78
C THR A 45 -29.06 -7.32 19.89
N GLN A 46 -28.74 -8.58 19.54
CA GLN A 46 -27.70 -8.89 18.55
C GLN A 46 -28.08 -8.46 17.13
N LEU A 47 -29.35 -8.65 16.73
CA LEU A 47 -29.89 -8.11 15.49
C LEU A 47 -29.89 -6.58 15.52
N GLY A 48 -30.30 -5.92 16.60
CA GLY A 48 -30.26 -4.46 16.77
C GLY A 48 -28.85 -3.85 16.79
N ILE A 49 -27.83 -4.63 17.13
CA ILE A 49 -26.40 -4.24 17.03
C ILE A 49 -25.88 -4.40 15.59
N GLN A 50 -26.37 -5.39 14.82
CA GLN A 50 -25.99 -5.61 13.41
C GLN A 50 -26.88 -4.89 12.39
N SER A 51 -28.08 -4.46 12.75
CA SER A 51 -29.08 -3.86 11.86
C SER A 51 -29.36 -2.39 12.18
N ARG A 52 -28.42 -1.68 12.82
CA ARG A 52 -28.27 -0.27 12.50
C ARG A 52 -27.65 -0.25 11.11
N PRO A 53 -28.40 0.04 10.02
CA PRO A 53 -27.72 0.62 8.88
C PRO A 53 -26.99 1.80 9.49
N ARG A 54 -25.65 1.78 9.43
CA ARG A 54 -24.90 3.00 9.56
C ARG A 54 -25.51 3.84 8.45
N LYS A 55 -26.48 4.69 8.78
CA LYS A 55 -26.71 5.89 8.01
C LYS A 55 -25.31 6.49 8.02
N LEU A 56 -24.54 6.23 6.96
CA LEU A 56 -23.70 7.27 6.43
C LEU A 56 -24.71 8.38 6.24
N LYS A 57 -24.85 9.19 7.28
CA LYS A 57 -25.06 10.60 7.11
C LYS A 57 -23.83 10.97 6.30
N MET A 58 -23.94 10.79 4.99
CA MET A 58 -23.23 11.61 4.04
C MET A 58 -23.81 12.97 4.40
N GLU A 59 -23.22 13.59 5.42
CA GLU A 59 -23.21 15.02 5.49
C GLU A 59 -22.57 15.37 4.16
N ILE A 60 -23.44 15.60 3.18
CA ILE A 60 -23.24 16.65 2.22
C ILE A 60 -23.20 17.91 3.09
N MET A 61 -22.10 18.04 3.85
CA MET A 61 -21.56 19.33 4.25
C MET A 61 -21.59 20.07 2.92
N GLU A 62 -22.39 21.14 2.85
CA GLU A 62 -22.52 21.91 1.62
C GLU A 62 -21.11 22.22 1.15
N ALA A 63 -20.62 21.45 0.19
CA ALA A 63 -19.23 21.50 -0.16
C ALA A 63 -19.04 22.86 -0.83
N PRO A 64 -18.18 23.75 -0.31
CA PRO A 64 -17.96 25.06 -0.95
C PRO A 64 -17.49 24.90 -2.40
N CYS A 65 -17.01 23.70 -2.75
CA CYS A 65 -16.49 23.33 -4.04
C CYS A 65 -17.41 22.30 -4.72
N LYS A 66 -18.59 22.73 -5.20
CA LYS A 66 -19.43 21.89 -6.08
C LYS A 66 -18.88 21.92 -7.50
N ASN A 67 -18.23 20.85 -7.93
CA ASN A 67 -17.89 20.66 -9.35
C ASN A 67 -18.80 19.58 -9.97
N PRO A 68 -19.90 19.96 -10.65
CA PRO A 68 -20.83 19.00 -11.24
C PRO A 68 -20.23 18.19 -12.42
N ALA A 69 -19.01 18.52 -12.86
CA ALA A 69 -18.35 17.83 -13.97
C ALA A 69 -17.55 16.57 -13.56
N ILE A 70 -17.43 16.25 -12.25
CA ILE A 70 -16.66 15.08 -11.81
C ILE A 70 -17.50 13.81 -11.97
N PRO A 71 -17.07 12.83 -12.77
CA PRO A 71 -17.79 11.56 -12.92
C PRO A 71 -17.89 10.81 -11.59
N TYR A 72 -19.01 10.12 -11.36
CA TYR A 72 -19.27 9.41 -10.10
C TYR A 72 -18.13 8.46 -9.67
N TYR A 73 -17.53 7.75 -10.64
CA TYR A 73 -16.44 6.81 -10.38
C TYR A 73 -15.11 7.49 -10.01
N GLU A 74 -14.96 8.80 -10.22
CA GLU A 74 -13.77 9.57 -9.83
C GLU A 74 -13.92 10.20 -8.43
N ILE A 75 -15.14 10.32 -7.90
CA ILE A 75 -15.43 10.94 -6.60
C ILE A 75 -14.56 10.35 -5.47
N PRO A 76 -14.36 9.02 -5.35
CA PRO A 76 -13.56 8.47 -4.26
C PRO A 76 -12.09 8.91 -4.26
N TYR A 77 -11.57 9.40 -5.39
CA TYR A 77 -10.17 9.78 -5.58
C TYR A 77 -9.96 11.30 -5.52
N VAL A 78 -11.03 12.08 -5.37
CA VAL A 78 -11.00 13.54 -5.32
C VAL A 78 -11.13 13.99 -3.87
N HIS A 79 -10.15 14.77 -3.42
CA HIS A 79 -10.11 15.27 -2.05
C HIS A 79 -9.99 16.79 -2.01
N TYR A 80 -10.48 17.38 -0.93
CA TYR A 80 -10.28 18.80 -0.62
C TYR A 80 -9.66 18.87 0.79
N PRO A 81 -8.35 18.61 0.93
CA PRO A 81 -7.69 18.61 2.23
C PRO A 81 -7.72 20.00 2.87
N GLU A 82 -7.84 20.04 4.18
CA GLU A 82 -7.74 21.24 5.03
C GLU A 82 -6.50 21.09 5.92
N PRO A 83 -5.32 21.60 5.49
CA PRO A 83 -4.11 21.53 6.29
C PRO A 83 -4.25 22.37 7.57
N ASN A 84 -3.64 21.91 8.65
CA ASN A 84 -3.63 22.62 9.93
C ASN A 84 -2.56 23.72 9.98
N THR A 85 -1.58 23.63 9.08
CA THR A 85 -0.37 24.46 9.10
C THR A 85 -0.49 25.74 8.26
N TYR A 86 -1.47 25.83 7.36
CA TYR A 86 -1.73 27.00 6.51
C TYR A 86 -3.14 26.93 5.91
N SER A 87 -3.66 28.05 5.40
CA SER A 87 -4.88 28.07 4.60
C SER A 87 -4.55 27.82 3.13
N ARG A 88 -5.39 27.04 2.44
CA ARG A 88 -5.25 26.83 0.99
C ARG A 88 -5.74 28.02 0.16
N ASP A 89 -6.39 29.01 0.78
CA ASP A 89 -6.85 30.26 0.17
C ASP A 89 -7.54 30.04 -1.19
N GLU A 90 -7.05 30.66 -2.27
CA GLU A 90 -7.57 30.52 -3.63
C GLU A 90 -7.57 29.06 -4.16
N CYS A 91 -6.73 28.21 -3.58
CA CYS A 91 -6.62 26.79 -3.93
C CYS A 91 -7.59 25.89 -3.17
N ALA A 92 -8.43 26.42 -2.26
CA ALA A 92 -9.35 25.61 -1.45
C ALA A 92 -10.24 24.69 -2.31
N CYS A 93 -10.71 25.20 -3.46
CA CYS A 93 -11.53 24.45 -4.41
C CYS A 93 -10.77 23.73 -5.53
N THR A 94 -9.45 23.68 -5.45
CA THR A 94 -8.67 22.78 -6.32
C THR A 94 -8.75 21.36 -5.76
N PRO A 95 -9.30 20.38 -6.51
CA PRO A 95 -9.32 18.98 -6.07
C PRO A 95 -7.90 18.41 -6.03
N VAL A 96 -7.62 17.59 -5.03
CA VAL A 96 -6.32 16.95 -4.83
C VAL A 96 -6.46 15.43 -4.99
N ARG A 97 -5.63 14.84 -5.86
CA ARG A 97 -5.48 13.39 -6.03
C ARG A 97 -4.36 12.87 -5.16
N PHE A 98 -4.62 11.80 -4.42
CA PHE A 98 -3.59 11.13 -3.63
C PHE A 98 -2.91 10.04 -4.43
N PHE A 99 -1.58 9.98 -4.38
CA PHE A 99 -0.83 8.91 -5.00
C PHE A 99 0.31 8.36 -4.15
N SER A 100 0.81 7.19 -4.52
CA SER A 100 2.06 6.61 -4.01
C SER A 100 2.83 5.96 -5.15
N ILE A 101 4.11 6.31 -5.30
CA ILE A 101 5.02 5.68 -6.25
C ILE A 101 5.62 4.47 -5.55
N VAL A 102 5.18 3.28 -5.95
CA VAL A 102 5.65 2.02 -5.37
C VAL A 102 6.73 1.42 -6.26
N SER A 103 7.91 1.17 -5.68
CA SER A 103 9.09 0.79 -6.46
C SER A 103 10.08 -0.05 -5.65
N MET A 104 11.20 -0.41 -6.28
CA MET A 104 12.38 -0.99 -5.62
C MET A 104 13.59 -0.10 -5.87
N GLN A 105 14.61 -0.22 -5.02
CA GLN A 105 15.87 0.46 -5.25
C GLN A 105 16.41 0.15 -6.66
N ARG A 106 16.96 1.20 -7.29
CA ARG A 106 17.58 1.19 -8.63
C ARG A 106 16.62 0.89 -9.79
N SER A 107 15.33 1.16 -9.60
CA SER A 107 14.30 1.04 -10.64
C SER A 107 13.95 2.37 -11.33
N GLY A 108 14.76 3.42 -11.13
CA GLY A 108 14.56 4.72 -11.77
C GLY A 108 13.57 5.65 -11.06
N SER A 109 13.02 5.25 -9.90
CA SER A 109 12.00 6.01 -9.17
C SER A 109 12.46 7.37 -8.65
N GLY A 110 13.75 7.56 -8.32
CA GLY A 110 14.29 8.89 -8.00
C GLY A 110 14.26 9.85 -9.20
N TRP A 111 14.62 9.37 -10.40
CA TRP A 111 14.53 10.19 -11.63
C TRP A 111 13.07 10.49 -11.98
N PHE A 112 12.21 9.47 -11.95
CA PHE A 112 10.79 9.62 -12.21
C PHE A 112 10.10 10.61 -11.25
N GLU A 113 10.42 10.55 -9.96
CA GLU A 113 9.92 11.50 -8.97
C GLU A 113 10.34 12.94 -9.29
N THR A 114 11.60 13.17 -9.71
CA THR A 114 12.01 14.53 -10.11
C THR A 114 11.28 15.04 -11.35
N LEU A 115 10.91 14.14 -12.29
CA LEU A 115 10.07 14.51 -13.43
C LEU A 115 8.70 14.97 -12.95
N LEU A 116 8.03 14.19 -12.08
CA LEU A 116 6.73 14.57 -11.54
C LEU A 116 6.80 15.88 -10.75
N ASN A 117 7.83 16.05 -9.91
CA ASN A 117 8.02 17.28 -9.14
C ASN A 117 8.40 18.51 -9.98
N SER A 118 8.72 18.35 -11.28
CA SER A 118 8.85 19.51 -12.18
C SER A 118 7.49 20.09 -12.60
N HIS A 119 6.40 19.34 -12.39
CA HIS A 119 5.04 19.83 -12.60
C HIS A 119 4.61 20.74 -11.44
N VAL A 120 4.00 21.89 -11.77
CA VAL A 120 3.62 22.89 -10.76
C VAL A 120 2.53 22.38 -9.80
N ASN A 121 1.61 21.55 -10.29
CA ASN A 121 0.50 21.00 -9.49
C ASN A 121 0.75 19.61 -8.88
N ILE A 122 1.95 19.02 -9.02
CA ILE A 122 2.28 17.71 -8.42
C ILE A 122 3.33 17.89 -7.32
N SER A 123 3.07 17.30 -6.14
CA SER A 123 4.03 17.22 -5.03
C SER A 123 4.25 15.77 -4.61
N SER A 124 5.45 15.23 -4.85
CA SER A 124 5.93 13.94 -4.34
C SER A 124 6.98 14.16 -3.27
N ASN A 125 6.70 13.66 -2.05
CA ASN A 125 7.44 13.98 -0.84
C ASN A 125 8.62 13.03 -0.52
N GLY A 126 9.19 12.37 -1.53
CA GLY A 126 10.35 11.49 -1.34
C GLY A 126 10.05 10.19 -0.61
N GLU A 127 11.11 9.54 -0.13
CA GLU A 127 11.04 8.28 0.61
C GLU A 127 10.81 8.50 2.09
N ILE A 128 9.60 8.93 2.47
CA ILE A 128 9.31 9.20 3.88
C ILE A 128 9.49 7.93 4.74
N PHE A 129 9.24 6.73 4.22
CA PHE A 129 9.38 5.47 4.97
C PHE A 129 10.80 4.88 4.99
N SER A 130 11.80 5.61 4.51
CA SER A 130 13.21 5.28 4.76
C SER A 130 13.55 5.33 6.26
N SER A 131 12.87 6.19 7.04
CA SER A 131 13.00 6.26 8.50
C SER A 131 12.36 5.04 9.16
N LYS A 132 13.12 4.35 10.02
CA LYS A 132 12.65 3.20 10.80
C LYS A 132 11.51 3.59 11.76
N GLU A 133 11.57 4.77 12.37
CA GLU A 133 10.56 5.26 13.31
C GLU A 133 9.18 5.35 12.64
N ARG A 134 9.12 5.92 11.43
CA ARG A 134 7.86 6.09 10.69
C ARG A 134 7.22 4.79 10.20
N ARG A 135 7.99 3.70 10.18
CA ARG A 135 7.50 2.36 9.82
C ARG A 135 7.60 1.34 10.96
N GLY A 136 7.73 1.81 12.21
CA GLY A 136 7.86 0.93 13.37
C GLY A 136 6.61 0.08 13.63
N ASN A 137 5.43 0.58 13.25
CA ASN A 137 4.16 -0.15 13.28
C ASN A 137 3.14 0.51 12.34
N ILE A 138 2.00 -0.17 12.11
CA ILE A 138 0.93 0.31 11.23
C ILE A 138 0.36 1.67 11.66
N SER A 139 0.26 1.95 12.95
CA SER A 139 -0.25 3.24 13.44
C SER A 139 0.69 4.39 13.09
N ALA A 140 2.01 4.18 13.18
CA ALA A 140 3.02 5.15 12.75
C ALA A 140 2.95 5.40 11.24
N ILE A 141 2.76 4.33 10.46
CA ILE A 141 2.59 4.42 9.00
C ILE A 141 1.36 5.27 8.66
N ILE A 142 0.20 4.96 9.24
CA ILE A 142 -1.04 5.68 8.98
C ILE A 142 -0.90 7.15 9.37
N ARG A 143 -0.32 7.47 10.54
CA ARG A 143 -0.06 8.87 10.94
C ARG A 143 0.80 9.62 9.94
N ALA A 144 1.83 8.98 9.38
CA ALA A 144 2.68 9.61 8.37
C ALA A 144 1.95 9.82 7.04
N LEU A 145 1.14 8.85 6.61
CA LEU A 145 0.29 8.98 5.42
C LEU A 145 -0.73 10.11 5.57
N ASP A 146 -1.40 10.19 6.73
CA ASP A 146 -2.38 11.24 7.00
C ASP A 146 -1.74 12.63 6.94
N LYS A 147 -0.53 12.80 7.49
CA LYS A 147 0.21 14.07 7.36
C LYS A 147 0.47 14.45 5.91
N VAL A 148 0.90 13.51 5.07
CA VAL A 148 1.14 13.79 3.63
C VAL A 148 -0.16 14.13 2.90
N TYR A 149 -1.19 13.30 3.07
CA TYR A 149 -2.43 13.45 2.31
C TYR A 149 -3.32 14.58 2.82
N ASN A 150 -3.14 15.02 4.06
CA ASN A 150 -3.77 16.25 4.57
C ASN A 150 -2.97 17.53 4.22
N LEU A 151 -1.91 17.41 3.40
CA LEU A 151 -1.02 18.53 3.02
C LEU A 151 -0.26 19.18 4.19
N ASP A 152 -0.12 18.49 5.32
CA ASP A 152 0.61 18.94 6.52
C ASP A 152 2.07 18.44 6.55
N TRP A 153 2.56 17.92 5.43
CA TRP A 153 3.94 17.45 5.31
C TRP A 153 4.84 18.53 4.73
N TYR A 154 5.71 19.10 5.56
CA TYR A 154 6.68 20.09 5.12
C TYR A 154 7.89 19.43 4.43
N SER A 155 8.10 19.75 3.17
CA SER A 155 9.26 19.30 2.40
C SER A 155 9.62 20.29 1.29
N SER A 156 10.78 20.10 0.67
CA SER A 156 11.18 20.86 -0.53
C SER A 156 10.31 20.59 -1.76
N ALA A 157 9.38 19.63 -1.68
CA ALA A 157 8.39 19.37 -2.73
C ALA A 157 7.13 20.26 -2.60
N ALA A 158 7.03 21.09 -1.55
CA ALA A 158 5.97 22.08 -1.41
C ALA A 158 5.94 23.02 -2.63
N LYS A 159 4.73 23.43 -3.01
CA LYS A 159 4.46 24.24 -4.21
C LYS A 159 3.90 25.59 -3.80
N ASN A 160 4.29 26.62 -4.54
CA ASN A 160 3.66 27.94 -4.45
C ASN A 160 2.32 27.98 -5.21
N ASP A 161 2.12 27.05 -6.15
CA ASP A 161 0.88 26.87 -6.90
C ASP A 161 -0.09 25.91 -6.22
N CYS A 162 -1.36 25.93 -6.66
CA CYS A 162 -2.37 24.97 -6.21
C CYS A 162 -1.96 23.53 -6.51
N THR A 163 -1.68 22.77 -5.45
CA THR A 163 -1.40 21.33 -5.57
C THR A 163 -2.68 20.60 -5.98
N ALA A 164 -2.62 19.83 -7.07
CA ALA A 164 -3.72 19.01 -7.58
C ALA A 164 -3.43 17.51 -7.46
N ALA A 165 -2.17 17.11 -7.22
CA ALA A 165 -1.82 15.76 -6.85
C ALA A 165 -0.70 15.75 -5.80
N VAL A 166 -0.89 14.99 -4.72
CA VAL A 166 0.09 14.84 -3.65
C VAL A 166 0.37 13.37 -3.37
N GLY A 167 1.63 13.05 -3.13
CA GLY A 167 2.04 11.69 -2.86
C GLY A 167 3.44 11.59 -2.29
N LEU A 168 3.96 10.37 -2.38
CA LEU A 168 5.26 9.98 -1.85
C LEU A 168 5.83 8.83 -2.68
N LYS A 169 7.11 8.55 -2.46
CA LYS A 169 7.79 7.38 -2.99
C LYS A 169 7.96 6.33 -1.90
N TRP A 170 7.57 5.09 -2.16
CA TRP A 170 7.63 4.00 -1.19
C TRP A 170 8.33 2.80 -1.80
N MET A 171 9.46 2.42 -1.21
CA MET A 171 10.15 1.21 -1.64
C MET A 171 9.49 -0.03 -1.01
N LEU A 172 9.40 -1.13 -1.77
CA LEU A 172 8.76 -2.37 -1.31
C LEU A 172 9.32 -2.87 0.04
N ASN A 173 10.63 -2.70 0.28
CA ASN A 173 11.32 -3.11 1.50
C ASN A 173 11.24 -2.10 2.67
N GLN A 174 10.42 -1.06 2.56
CA GLN A 174 10.24 -0.02 3.58
C GLN A 174 8.95 -0.21 4.37
N GLY A 175 8.61 -1.44 4.77
CA GLY A 175 7.44 -1.73 5.60
C GLY A 175 6.12 -1.91 4.80
N LEU A 176 6.13 -1.63 3.50
CA LEU A 176 4.94 -1.71 2.65
C LEU A 176 4.44 -3.16 2.54
N MET A 177 5.36 -4.09 2.24
CA MET A 177 5.04 -5.48 1.99
C MET A 177 4.61 -6.21 3.26
N GLU A 178 5.19 -5.87 4.41
CA GLU A 178 4.84 -6.42 5.72
C GLU A 178 3.46 -5.94 6.20
N ASN A 179 3.04 -4.74 5.79
CA ASN A 179 1.78 -4.12 6.21
C ASN A 179 0.73 -4.05 5.08
N HIS A 180 0.92 -4.81 4.00
CA HIS A 180 0.16 -4.67 2.75
C HIS A 180 -1.37 -4.69 2.94
N VAL A 181 -1.90 -5.56 3.81
CA VAL A 181 -3.36 -5.64 4.07
C VAL A 181 -3.90 -4.31 4.58
N LYS A 182 -3.26 -3.74 5.62
CA LYS A 182 -3.73 -2.50 6.25
C LYS A 182 -3.44 -1.27 5.40
N VAL A 183 -2.35 -1.29 4.62
CA VAL A 183 -2.06 -0.23 3.66
C VAL A 183 -3.06 -0.25 2.49
N ALA A 184 -3.42 -1.42 1.97
CA ALA A 184 -4.43 -1.56 0.92
C ALA A 184 -5.82 -1.08 1.40
N GLU A 185 -6.19 -1.43 2.64
CA GLU A 185 -7.41 -0.92 3.30
C GLU A 185 -7.39 0.62 3.40
N TYR A 186 -6.26 1.19 3.82
CA TYR A 186 -6.08 2.64 3.89
C TYR A 186 -6.20 3.29 2.50
N PHE A 187 -5.50 2.77 1.48
CA PHE A 187 -5.55 3.31 0.12
C PHE A 187 -6.94 3.23 -0.48
N SER A 188 -7.65 2.12 -0.27
CA SER A 188 -9.04 1.98 -0.73
C SER A 188 -9.97 2.99 -0.06
N ARG A 189 -9.82 3.18 1.26
CA ARG A 189 -10.66 4.11 2.03
C ARG A 189 -10.37 5.57 1.71
N ARG A 190 -9.10 5.90 1.47
CA ARG A 190 -8.62 7.28 1.27
C ARG A 190 -8.45 7.64 -0.20
N GLY A 191 -8.86 6.80 -1.15
CA GLY A 191 -8.75 7.14 -2.57
C GLY A 191 -7.32 7.29 -3.08
N VAL A 192 -6.36 6.57 -2.51
CA VAL A 192 -4.96 6.67 -2.94
C VAL A 192 -4.73 5.81 -4.19
N SER A 193 -4.21 6.43 -5.24
CA SER A 193 -3.82 5.75 -6.47
C SER A 193 -2.36 5.29 -6.42
N LEU A 194 -2.06 4.12 -6.97
CA LEU A 194 -0.70 3.59 -7.03
C LEU A 194 -0.06 3.82 -8.41
N ILE A 195 1.21 4.21 -8.39
CA ILE A 195 2.07 4.21 -9.57
C ILE A 195 3.15 3.18 -9.31
N PHE A 196 3.01 2.00 -9.90
CA PHE A 196 4.06 0.99 -9.87
C PHE A 196 5.15 1.38 -10.86
N LEU A 197 6.39 1.50 -10.39
CA LEU A 197 7.54 1.71 -11.26
C LEU A 197 8.61 0.68 -10.97
N PHE A 198 8.76 -0.26 -11.89
CA PHE A 198 9.75 -1.33 -11.79
C PHE A 198 10.75 -1.27 -12.93
N ARG A 199 11.78 -2.13 -12.86
CA ARG A 199 12.77 -2.27 -13.93
C ARG A 199 12.72 -3.71 -14.42
N ARG A 200 12.44 -3.90 -15.72
CA ARG A 200 12.33 -5.24 -16.32
C ARG A 200 13.66 -5.98 -16.23
N ASN A 201 14.78 -5.31 -16.53
CA ASN A 201 16.09 -5.95 -16.47
C ASN A 201 16.63 -5.98 -15.03
N LEU A 202 16.39 -7.10 -14.34
CA LEU A 202 16.79 -7.29 -12.94
C LEU A 202 18.31 -7.47 -12.76
N LEU A 203 19.04 -7.97 -13.77
CA LEU A 203 20.50 -8.04 -13.73
C LEU A 203 21.12 -6.63 -13.75
N ARG A 204 20.67 -5.75 -14.64
CA ARG A 204 21.09 -4.33 -14.68
C ARG A 204 20.71 -3.59 -13.40
N ARG A 205 19.56 -3.94 -12.80
CA ARG A 205 19.15 -3.42 -11.49
C ARG A 205 20.17 -3.83 -10.41
N LEU A 206 20.52 -5.12 -10.35
CA LEU A 206 21.50 -5.68 -9.41
C LEU A 206 22.88 -5.03 -9.58
N VAL A 207 23.40 -4.93 -10.81
CA VAL A 207 24.67 -4.24 -11.10
C VAL A 207 24.64 -2.80 -10.57
N SER A 208 23.54 -2.08 -10.81
CA SER A 208 23.41 -0.71 -10.30
C SER A 208 23.26 -0.63 -8.78
N GLN A 209 22.76 -1.67 -8.12
CA GLN A 209 22.65 -1.74 -6.67
C GLN A 209 24.02 -1.95 -6.05
N LEU A 210 24.77 -2.95 -6.53
CA LEU A 210 26.12 -3.25 -6.05
C LEU A 210 27.07 -2.07 -6.24
N ALA A 211 26.99 -1.36 -7.38
CA ALA A 211 27.79 -0.16 -7.60
C ALA A 211 27.40 1.01 -6.66
N ASN A 212 26.10 1.16 -6.36
CA ASN A 212 25.63 2.17 -5.42
C ASN A 212 26.08 1.85 -3.98
N ASP A 213 26.07 0.58 -3.60
CA ASP A 213 26.52 0.14 -2.26
C ASP A 213 28.03 0.28 -2.10
N HIS A 214 28.79 0.06 -3.18
CA HIS A 214 30.22 0.40 -3.20
C HIS A 214 30.46 1.88 -2.94
N ASP A 215 29.79 2.79 -3.68
CA ASP A 215 29.93 4.24 -3.46
C ASP A 215 29.47 4.67 -2.06
N ARG A 216 28.49 3.99 -1.46
CA ARG A 216 28.10 4.28 -0.06
C ARG A 216 29.26 4.11 0.91
N ASN A 217 30.13 3.13 0.66
CA ASN A 217 31.27 2.82 1.50
C ASN A 217 32.51 3.64 1.14
N THR A 218 32.78 3.79 -0.16
CA THR A 218 34.00 4.46 -0.66
C THR A 218 33.85 5.96 -0.88
N LYS A 219 32.61 6.45 -1.01
CA LYS A 219 32.28 7.88 -1.16
C LYS A 219 33.07 8.55 -2.29
N GLN A 220 32.91 8.00 -3.50
CA GLN A 220 33.79 8.27 -4.64
C GLN A 220 33.76 9.73 -5.14
N LEU A 221 32.74 10.50 -4.73
CA LEU A 221 32.58 11.90 -5.11
C LEU A 221 32.93 12.80 -3.93
N ASN A 222 34.22 13.14 -3.82
CA ASN A 222 34.75 14.06 -2.79
C ASN A 222 34.33 13.67 -1.37
N GLY A 223 34.40 12.39 -1.01
CA GLY A 223 34.04 11.93 0.33
C GLY A 223 32.53 11.96 0.62
N THR A 224 31.70 12.10 -0.42
CA THR A 224 30.24 12.04 -0.31
C THR A 224 29.66 10.90 -1.14
N HIS A 225 28.71 10.15 -0.56
CA HIS A 225 27.90 9.19 -1.30
C HIS A 225 26.82 9.91 -2.12
N LYS A 226 26.67 9.57 -3.40
CA LYS A 226 25.58 10.09 -4.24
C LYS A 226 24.85 8.98 -4.99
N ALA A 227 23.60 8.72 -4.59
CA ALA A 227 22.73 7.77 -5.27
C ALA A 227 22.26 8.25 -6.66
N HIS A 228 22.25 9.57 -6.88
CA HIS A 228 21.88 10.26 -8.11
C HIS A 228 22.86 11.42 -8.37
N VAL A 229 23.13 11.71 -9.64
CA VAL A 229 24.09 12.72 -10.07
C VAL A 229 23.47 13.65 -11.11
N HIS A 230 23.97 14.87 -11.20
CA HIS A 230 23.45 15.90 -12.11
C HIS A 230 24.42 16.23 -13.26
N SER A 231 25.62 15.62 -13.27
CA SER A 231 26.61 15.83 -14.32
C SER A 231 27.10 14.51 -14.92
N THR A 232 27.43 14.55 -16.20
CA THR A 232 28.02 13.41 -16.92
C THR A 232 29.37 13.02 -16.35
N ASN A 233 30.14 13.98 -15.82
CA ASN A 233 31.45 13.70 -15.21
C ASN A 233 31.30 12.86 -13.93
N GLU A 234 30.44 13.26 -13.00
CA GLU A 234 30.15 12.47 -11.79
C GLU A 234 29.59 11.08 -12.14
N ALA A 235 28.68 11.02 -13.13
CA ALA A 235 28.15 9.76 -13.63
C ALA A 235 29.25 8.82 -14.13
N ASN A 236 30.20 9.36 -14.90
CA ASN A 236 31.33 8.60 -15.42
C ASN A 236 32.26 8.10 -14.31
N ILE A 237 32.48 8.88 -13.24
CA ILE A 237 33.30 8.46 -12.09
C ILE A 237 32.64 7.27 -11.39
N LEU A 238 31.35 7.37 -11.04
CA LEU A 238 30.63 6.29 -10.37
C LEU A 238 30.53 5.03 -11.23
N ALA A 239 30.34 5.18 -12.55
CA ALA A 239 30.22 4.07 -13.47
C ALA A 239 31.52 3.29 -13.72
N ARG A 240 32.68 3.75 -13.20
CA ARG A 240 33.98 3.06 -13.35
C ARG A 240 34.03 1.76 -12.56
N TYR A 241 33.40 1.73 -11.40
CA TYR A 241 33.36 0.54 -10.56
C TYR A 241 32.59 -0.58 -11.27
N LYS A 242 33.21 -1.76 -11.35
CA LYS A 242 32.60 -2.98 -11.89
C LYS A 242 32.39 -3.96 -10.74
N PRO A 243 31.16 -4.21 -10.28
CA PRO A 243 30.94 -5.23 -9.27
C PRO A 243 31.30 -6.62 -9.81
N ARG A 244 31.88 -7.43 -8.93
CA ARG A 244 31.92 -8.89 -9.08
C ARG A 244 30.61 -9.48 -8.55
N ILE A 245 29.95 -10.33 -9.34
CA ILE A 245 28.66 -10.93 -9.00
C ILE A 245 28.87 -12.36 -8.51
N ASN A 246 28.23 -12.71 -7.38
CA ASN A 246 28.16 -14.07 -6.89
C ASN A 246 27.21 -14.90 -7.77
N THR A 247 27.76 -15.75 -8.64
CA THR A 247 26.97 -16.55 -9.59
C THR A 247 26.18 -17.67 -8.91
N SER A 248 26.66 -18.19 -7.77
CA SER A 248 25.97 -19.24 -7.00
C SER A 248 24.61 -18.77 -6.46
N GLU A 249 24.45 -17.48 -6.19
CA GLU A 249 23.22 -16.87 -5.64
C GLU A 249 22.46 -16.02 -6.68
N LEU A 250 22.96 -15.92 -7.91
CA LEU A 250 22.41 -14.99 -8.88
C LEU A 250 20.97 -15.34 -9.26
N ILE A 251 20.71 -16.60 -9.60
CA ILE A 251 19.36 -17.05 -10.00
C ILE A 251 18.37 -16.88 -8.85
N SER A 252 18.74 -17.27 -7.62
CA SER A 252 17.86 -17.12 -6.45
C SER A 252 17.58 -15.64 -6.16
N THR A 253 18.57 -14.77 -6.30
CA THR A 253 18.42 -13.30 -6.15
C THR A 253 17.47 -12.71 -7.18
N LEU A 254 17.61 -13.09 -8.45
CA LEU A 254 16.73 -12.63 -9.53
C LEU A 254 15.29 -13.12 -9.33
N ARG A 255 15.13 -14.40 -8.97
CA ARG A 255 13.83 -15.01 -8.68
C ARG A 255 13.14 -14.35 -7.50
N HIS A 256 13.86 -14.14 -6.39
CA HIS A 256 13.32 -13.46 -5.21
C HIS A 256 12.89 -12.04 -5.54
N THR A 257 13.71 -11.31 -6.30
CA THR A 257 13.35 -9.96 -6.77
C THR A 257 12.08 -9.97 -7.62
N HIS A 258 11.98 -10.89 -8.58
CA HIS A 258 10.80 -11.02 -9.42
C HIS A 258 9.56 -11.32 -8.58
N LYS A 259 9.66 -12.28 -7.65
CA LYS A 259 8.58 -12.61 -6.71
C LYS A 259 8.13 -11.41 -5.89
N PHE A 260 9.07 -10.59 -5.41
CA PHE A 260 8.73 -9.42 -4.61
C PHE A 260 7.90 -8.39 -5.39
N VAL A 261 8.20 -8.21 -6.68
CA VAL A 261 7.42 -7.38 -7.61
C VAL A 261 6.04 -7.98 -7.85
N THR A 262 5.95 -9.28 -8.16
CA THR A 262 4.67 -9.94 -8.45
C THR A 262 3.76 -9.97 -7.24
N ASP A 263 4.31 -10.22 -6.04
CA ASP A 263 3.56 -10.22 -4.79
C ASP A 263 3.00 -8.81 -4.50
N ALA A 264 3.79 -7.74 -4.73
CA ALA A 264 3.32 -6.37 -4.55
C ALA A 264 2.15 -6.04 -5.49
N MET A 265 2.27 -6.40 -6.77
CA MET A 265 1.18 -6.21 -7.74
C MET A 265 -0.06 -7.03 -7.36
N GLY A 266 0.12 -8.25 -6.84
CA GLY A 266 -0.96 -9.10 -6.34
C GLY A 266 -1.69 -8.49 -5.14
N TYR A 267 -0.95 -8.03 -4.13
CA TYR A 267 -1.52 -7.45 -2.90
C TYR A 267 -2.36 -6.19 -3.16
N PHE A 268 -1.98 -5.38 -4.15
CA PHE A 268 -2.66 -4.13 -4.47
C PHE A 268 -3.45 -4.19 -5.78
N ARG A 269 -3.78 -5.39 -6.29
CA ARG A 269 -4.49 -5.56 -7.57
C ARG A 269 -5.82 -4.80 -7.65
N ASN A 270 -6.50 -4.65 -6.51
CA ASN A 270 -7.79 -3.98 -6.38
C ASN A 270 -7.67 -2.49 -6.03
N THR A 271 -6.46 -2.00 -5.75
CA THR A 271 -6.20 -0.57 -5.59
C THR A 271 -6.04 0.03 -6.98
N ARG A 272 -6.64 1.20 -7.24
CA ARG A 272 -6.49 1.90 -8.53
C ARG A 272 -5.00 2.14 -8.82
N HIS A 273 -4.48 1.58 -9.90
CA HIS A 273 -3.06 1.64 -10.18
C HIS A 273 -2.73 1.75 -11.68
N ILE A 274 -1.53 2.25 -11.96
CA ILE A 274 -0.85 2.16 -13.26
C ILE A 274 0.47 1.43 -13.08
N VAL A 275 0.84 0.57 -14.03
CA VAL A 275 2.11 -0.17 -14.02
C VAL A 275 3.02 0.37 -15.10
N LEU A 276 4.21 0.82 -14.68
CA LEU A 276 5.24 1.37 -15.53
C LEU A 276 6.52 0.59 -15.35
N TYR A 277 7.27 0.47 -16.44
CA TYR A 277 8.62 -0.02 -16.42
C TYR A 277 9.58 1.08 -16.85
N TYR A 278 10.71 1.15 -16.16
CA TYR A 278 11.78 2.11 -16.43
C TYR A 278 12.18 2.13 -17.91
N GLU A 279 12.27 0.96 -18.52
CA GLU A 279 12.59 0.77 -19.92
C GLU A 279 11.64 1.51 -20.85
N ASP A 280 10.34 1.36 -20.60
CA ASP A 280 9.28 1.95 -21.42
C ASP A 280 9.30 3.49 -21.30
N LEU A 281 9.58 4.01 -20.09
CA LEU A 281 9.67 5.46 -19.84
C LEU A 281 10.90 6.12 -20.48
N VAL A 282 12.00 5.37 -20.58
CA VAL A 282 13.24 5.87 -21.18
C VAL A 282 13.17 5.85 -22.70
N GLN A 283 12.56 4.81 -23.29
CA GLN A 283 12.40 4.67 -24.73
C GLN A 283 11.27 5.55 -25.27
N ASN A 284 10.16 5.65 -24.54
CA ASN A 284 8.99 6.40 -24.98
C ASN A 284 8.53 7.41 -23.92
N ARG A 285 8.92 8.67 -24.13
CA ARG A 285 8.54 9.78 -23.24
C ARG A 285 7.04 10.09 -23.22
N THR A 286 6.26 9.66 -24.22
CA THR A 286 4.81 9.88 -24.20
C THR A 286 4.13 9.12 -23.05
N LYS A 287 4.76 8.05 -22.54
CA LYS A 287 4.29 7.32 -21.35
C LYS A 287 4.23 8.15 -20.08
N LEU A 288 4.94 9.28 -20.01
CA LEU A 288 4.79 10.23 -18.91
C LEU A 288 3.44 10.96 -18.98
N MET A 289 2.85 11.13 -20.17
CA MET A 289 1.53 11.74 -20.33
C MET A 289 0.43 10.82 -19.77
N ASP A 290 0.56 9.51 -19.96
CA ASP A 290 -0.34 8.51 -19.34
C ASP A 290 -0.38 8.70 -17.81
N VAL A 291 0.73 9.09 -17.18
CA VAL A 291 0.80 9.36 -15.73
C VAL A 291 0.10 10.67 -15.36
N LEU A 292 0.31 11.74 -16.13
CA LEU A 292 -0.36 13.02 -15.90
C LEU A 292 -1.88 12.87 -16.05
N GLU A 293 -2.32 12.14 -17.07
CA GLU A 293 -3.73 11.79 -17.27
C GLU A 293 -4.26 10.91 -16.13
N PHE A 294 -3.50 9.88 -15.70
CA PHE A 294 -3.88 9.02 -14.59
C PHE A 294 -4.06 9.80 -13.27
N LEU A 295 -3.26 10.84 -13.05
CA LEU A 295 -3.35 11.77 -11.92
C LEU A 295 -4.33 12.94 -12.15
N ARG A 296 -4.93 13.05 -13.34
CA ARG A 296 -5.86 14.12 -13.75
C ARG A 296 -5.27 15.52 -13.57
N VAL A 297 -3.98 15.69 -13.87
CA VAL A 297 -3.34 17.00 -13.93
C VAL A 297 -3.15 17.45 -15.39
N PRO A 298 -3.09 18.77 -15.67
CA PRO A 298 -2.89 19.26 -17.03
C PRO A 298 -1.63 18.68 -17.69
N PRO A 299 -1.67 18.31 -18.98
CA PRO A 299 -0.48 17.87 -19.69
C PRO A 299 0.59 18.96 -19.69
N ARG A 300 1.81 18.63 -19.28
CA ARG A 300 2.97 19.53 -19.32
C ARG A 300 4.25 18.76 -19.62
N LYS A 301 5.22 19.45 -20.19
CA LYS A 301 6.58 18.90 -20.38
C LYS A 301 7.24 18.74 -19.01
N LEU A 302 7.59 17.50 -18.67
CA LEU A 302 8.33 17.19 -17.45
C LEU A 302 9.84 17.22 -17.71
N VAL A 303 10.61 17.72 -16.74
CA VAL A 303 12.07 17.86 -16.85
C VAL A 303 12.76 17.32 -15.61
N SER A 304 13.98 16.80 -15.78
CA SER A 304 14.82 16.31 -14.69
C SER A 304 16.27 16.66 -14.96
N ARG A 305 17.01 16.96 -13.90
CA ARG A 305 18.47 17.17 -13.94
C ARG A 305 19.25 15.88 -13.70
N HIS A 306 18.59 14.77 -13.37
CA HIS A 306 19.28 13.51 -13.09
C HIS A 306 19.90 12.94 -14.37
N VAL A 307 21.14 12.51 -14.27
CA VAL A 307 21.88 11.83 -15.34
C VAL A 307 21.95 10.32 -15.05
N LYS A 308 21.77 9.50 -16.09
CA LYS A 308 21.90 8.04 -15.99
C LYS A 308 23.38 7.67 -15.82
N ILE A 309 23.70 7.00 -14.71
CA ILE A 309 25.07 6.57 -14.39
C ILE A 309 25.54 5.44 -15.32
N HIS A 310 24.79 4.35 -15.39
CA HIS A 310 25.20 3.14 -16.12
C HIS A 310 24.63 3.11 -17.55
N THR A 311 25.33 3.74 -18.48
CA THR A 311 24.98 3.79 -19.92
C THR A 311 25.62 2.67 -20.74
N ARG A 312 26.80 2.18 -20.34
CA ARG A 312 27.54 1.14 -21.07
C ARG A 312 26.81 -0.22 -21.07
N PRO A 313 27.12 -1.12 -22.02
CA PRO A 313 26.66 -2.51 -22.02
C PRO A 313 27.11 -3.28 -20.77
N LEU A 314 26.32 -4.29 -20.37
CA LEU A 314 26.61 -5.13 -19.19
C LEU A 314 28.02 -5.74 -19.17
N PRO A 315 28.60 -6.27 -20.28
CA PRO A 315 29.97 -6.78 -20.28
C PRO A 315 31.03 -5.75 -19.85
N LYS A 316 30.75 -4.45 -20.02
CA LYS A 316 31.67 -3.36 -19.60
C LYS A 316 31.41 -2.88 -18.18
N LEU A 317 30.35 -3.36 -17.52
CA LEU A 317 29.91 -2.96 -16.19
C LEU A 317 30.10 -4.04 -15.12
N VAL A 318 30.44 -5.27 -15.50
CA VAL A 318 30.61 -6.40 -14.58
C VAL A 318 32.05 -6.90 -14.64
N GLU A 319 32.64 -7.22 -13.49
CA GLU A 319 34.04 -7.69 -13.42
C GLU A 319 34.18 -9.11 -14.00
N ASN A 320 33.37 -10.05 -13.51
CA ASN A 320 33.36 -11.47 -13.91
C ASN A 320 32.23 -11.76 -14.91
N TRP A 321 32.17 -10.98 -16.01
CA TRP A 321 31.06 -11.06 -16.97
C TRP A 321 30.85 -12.46 -17.57
N ASP A 322 31.93 -13.17 -17.94
CA ASP A 322 31.80 -14.47 -18.60
C ASP A 322 31.15 -15.53 -17.70
N ASP A 323 31.44 -15.49 -16.39
CA ASP A 323 30.79 -16.37 -15.40
C ASP A 323 29.31 -16.04 -15.26
N VAL A 324 28.97 -14.75 -15.21
CA VAL A 324 27.58 -14.27 -15.15
C VAL A 324 26.82 -14.68 -16.40
N TYR A 325 27.42 -14.51 -17.58
CA TYR A 325 26.83 -14.91 -18.84
C TYR A 325 26.51 -16.41 -18.84
N ARG A 326 27.49 -17.27 -18.54
CA ARG A 326 27.31 -18.72 -18.46
C ARG A 326 26.25 -19.14 -17.44
N SER A 327 26.18 -18.45 -16.29
CA SER A 327 25.22 -18.78 -15.23
C SER A 327 23.76 -18.47 -15.59
N LEU A 328 23.53 -17.53 -16.52
CA LEU A 328 22.19 -17.14 -16.97
C LEU A 328 21.83 -17.74 -18.32
N GLU A 329 22.82 -18.17 -19.10
CA GLU A 329 22.61 -18.89 -20.34
C GLU A 329 21.80 -20.17 -20.07
N GLY A 330 20.78 -20.42 -20.90
CA GLY A 330 19.88 -21.56 -20.74
C GLY A 330 18.84 -21.42 -19.62
N THR A 331 18.79 -20.30 -18.91
CA THR A 331 17.78 -20.02 -17.88
C THR A 331 16.66 -19.10 -18.38
N GLU A 332 15.55 -19.01 -17.65
CA GLU A 332 14.48 -18.02 -17.88
C GLU A 332 14.98 -16.56 -17.86
N TYR A 333 16.13 -16.29 -17.22
CA TYR A 333 16.72 -14.97 -17.10
C TYR A 333 17.69 -14.61 -18.24
N ARG A 334 17.85 -15.48 -19.25
CA ARG A 334 18.70 -15.24 -20.44
C ARG A 334 18.42 -13.89 -21.10
N SER A 335 17.16 -13.47 -21.12
CA SER A 335 16.72 -12.19 -21.70
C SER A 335 17.40 -10.97 -21.06
N PHE A 336 17.88 -11.06 -19.82
CA PHE A 336 18.56 -9.97 -19.14
C PHE A 336 19.99 -9.71 -19.65
N LEU A 337 20.59 -10.64 -20.40
CA LEU A 337 21.93 -10.49 -20.97
C LEU A 337 21.97 -9.49 -22.14
N ASN A 338 20.88 -9.38 -22.89
CA ASN A 338 20.87 -8.70 -24.20
C ASN A 338 20.19 -7.32 -24.22
N ALA A 339 19.60 -6.87 -23.12
CA ALA A 339 18.94 -5.56 -23.09
C ALA A 339 19.98 -4.44 -22.93
N ASN A 340 20.64 -4.10 -24.04
CA ASN A 340 21.20 -2.77 -24.20
C ASN A 340 20.03 -1.80 -24.40
N TYR A 341 20.02 -0.74 -23.59
CA TYR A 341 19.20 0.40 -23.93
C TYR A 341 19.98 1.12 -25.02
N ASP A 342 19.72 0.75 -26.27
CA ASP A 342 20.03 1.67 -27.36
C ASP A 342 19.10 2.86 -27.11
N LEU A 343 19.72 3.96 -26.70
CA LEU A 343 19.08 5.15 -26.15
C LEU A 343 19.30 6.30 -27.10
#